data_AF-A0A920G3M8-F1
#
_entry.id   AF-A0A920G3M8-F1
#
_cell.length_a   1.000
_cell.length_b   1.000
_cell.length_c   1.000
_cell.angle_alpha   90.00
_cell.angle_beta   90.00
_cell.angle_gamma   90.00
#
_symmetry.space_group_name_H-M   'P 1'
#
loop_
_entity.id
_entity.type
_entity.pdbx_description
1 polymer ?
#
loop_
_entity_poly.entity_id
_entity_poly.type
_entity_poly.pdbx_seq_one_letter_code
_entity_poly.pdbx_strand_id
1 'polypeptide(L)'
;MPKTLRTRTPSVVYEGIDSASPADRLRDALGLVGAVGTDVVLGPSNPFLSLAPILDIPELQDLLRRAARRVVAVSPIIGGQALKGPAGKIMSELGLEVSAAGWARWMNERYPGLVDVWVWDETDQVAADDLRAEGMDIRTTSTVMSDPGRARAFGDWLLGVCGSAD
;
A
#
# COMPACT_ATOMS: atom_id res chain seq x y z
N MET A 1 19.64 24.57 -34.83
CA MET A 1 19.87 23.52 -33.82
C MET A 1 18.54 23.16 -33.19
N PRO A 2 18.08 21.89 -33.22
CA PRO A 2 16.84 21.52 -32.56
C PRO A 2 17.07 21.54 -31.05
N LYS A 3 16.23 22.27 -30.31
CA LYS A 3 16.18 22.19 -28.84
C LYS A 3 15.62 20.81 -28.50
N THR A 4 16.45 19.94 -27.93
CA THR A 4 16.00 18.67 -27.37
C THR A 4 14.99 18.97 -26.26
N LEU A 5 13.70 18.74 -26.53
CA LEU A 5 12.64 18.77 -25.52
C LEU A 5 12.90 17.60 -24.56
N ARG A 6 13.61 17.87 -23.48
CA ARG A 6 13.76 16.95 -22.37
C ARG A 6 12.45 17.01 -21.59
N THR A 7 11.45 16.23 -22.01
CA THR A 7 10.21 16.09 -21.25
C THR A 7 10.56 15.53 -19.88
N ARG A 8 10.42 16.35 -18.83
CA ARG A 8 10.57 15.91 -17.45
C ARG A 8 9.50 14.85 -17.21
N THR A 9 9.90 13.64 -16.81
CA THR A 9 8.96 12.65 -16.29
C THR A 9 8.24 13.29 -15.09
N PRO A 10 6.89 13.28 -15.06
CA PRO A 10 6.16 13.77 -13.90
C PRO A 10 6.60 13.05 -12.63
N SER A 11 6.62 13.77 -11.51
CA SER A 11 7.03 13.23 -10.21
C SER A 11 6.23 13.89 -9.10
N VAL A 12 5.95 13.14 -8.04
CA VAL A 12 5.38 13.67 -6.79
C VAL A 12 6.52 13.97 -5.82
N VAL A 13 6.49 15.15 -5.19
CA VAL A 13 7.50 15.60 -4.22
C VAL A 13 6.81 15.98 -2.92
N TYR A 14 7.35 15.53 -1.79
CA TYR A 14 6.84 15.82 -0.45
C TYR A 14 7.76 16.84 0.23
N GLU A 15 7.36 18.11 0.24
CA GLU A 15 8.16 19.17 0.84
C GLU A 15 8.30 18.98 2.36
N GLY A 16 9.54 19.09 2.87
CA GLY A 16 9.85 18.95 4.29
C GLY A 16 10.01 17.50 4.79
N ILE A 17 9.81 16.49 3.94
CA ILE A 17 9.87 15.08 4.34
C ILE A 17 11.22 14.69 4.96
N ASP A 18 12.33 15.18 4.39
CA ASP A 18 13.69 14.89 4.86
C ASP A 18 13.97 15.43 6.27
N SER A 19 13.19 16.41 6.72
CA SER A 19 13.26 16.99 8.07
C SER A 19 12.20 16.46 9.02
N ALA A 20 11.28 15.62 8.53
CA ALA A 20 10.23 15.03 9.33
C ALA A 20 10.78 13.90 10.21
N SER A 21 10.02 13.51 11.23
CA SER A 21 10.34 12.36 12.07
C SER A 21 9.05 11.66 12.50
N PRO A 22 9.07 10.33 12.68
CA PRO A 22 7.95 9.60 13.26
C PRO A 22 7.63 10.17 14.64
N ALA A 23 6.33 10.40 14.90
CA ALA A 23 5.88 10.89 16.21
C ALA A 23 6.26 9.90 17.33
N ASP A 24 6.64 10.41 18.50
CA ASP A 24 7.09 9.58 19.64
C ASP A 24 6.06 8.51 20.01
N ARG A 25 4.77 8.85 20.00
CA ARG A 25 3.69 7.87 20.27
C ARG A 25 3.66 6.70 19.30
N LEU A 26 4.04 6.91 18.03
CA LEU A 26 4.12 5.84 17.05
C LEU A 26 5.34 4.96 17.33
N ARG A 27 6.48 5.57 17.69
CA ARG A 27 7.68 4.83 18.11
C ARG A 27 7.39 3.98 19.34
N ASP A 28 6.74 4.56 20.34
CA ASP A 28 6.34 3.87 21.57
C ASP A 28 5.38 2.72 21.27
N ALA A 29 4.33 2.97 20.47
CA ALA A 29 3.34 1.96 20.12
C ALA A 29 3.99 0.76 19.41
N LEU A 30 4.95 1.00 18.51
CA LEU A 30 5.65 -0.04 17.78
C LEU A 30 6.76 -0.70 18.62
N GLY A 31 7.31 0.00 19.63
CA GLY A 31 8.26 -0.57 20.60
C GLY A 31 7.60 -1.43 21.69
N LEU A 32 6.37 -1.10 22.09
CA LEU A 32 5.62 -1.79 23.16
C LEU A 32 5.20 -3.20 22.79
N VAL A 33 5.10 -3.52 21.49
CA VAL A 33 4.56 -4.81 21.04
C VAL A 33 5.49 -5.99 21.34
N GLY A 34 6.75 -5.75 21.71
CA GLY A 34 7.68 -6.80 22.14
C GLY A 34 7.82 -7.95 21.13
N ALA A 35 8.03 -9.18 21.62
CA ALA A 35 8.36 -10.36 20.82
C ALA A 35 7.18 -11.01 20.06
N VAL A 36 5.93 -10.54 20.25
CA VAL A 36 4.74 -11.12 19.61
C VAL A 36 4.50 -10.50 18.23
N GLY A 37 4.98 -9.27 18.02
CA GLY A 37 4.83 -8.47 16.80
C GLY A 37 3.39 -8.02 16.52
N THR A 38 3.21 -6.85 15.91
CA THR A 38 1.87 -6.32 15.52
C THR A 38 1.74 -6.43 14.02
N ASP A 39 0.56 -6.79 13.53
CA ASP A 39 0.28 -6.68 12.10
C ASP A 39 -0.02 -5.22 11.75
N VAL A 40 0.61 -4.74 10.69
CA VAL A 40 0.42 -3.38 10.19
C VAL A 40 -0.44 -3.44 8.93
N VAL A 41 -1.56 -2.72 8.94
CA VAL A 41 -2.42 -2.61 7.77
C VAL A 41 -2.20 -1.27 7.08
N LEU A 42 -1.77 -1.31 5.82
CA LEU A 42 -1.85 -0.18 4.90
C LEU A 42 -3.23 -0.21 4.25
N GLY A 43 -4.12 0.67 4.69
CA GLY A 43 -5.50 0.72 4.18
C GLY A 43 -5.58 1.14 2.70
N PRO A 44 -6.78 1.02 2.07
CA PRO A 44 -7.02 1.35 0.66
C PRO A 44 -7.09 2.86 0.44
N SER A 45 -6.01 3.56 0.79
CA SER A 45 -5.84 5.00 0.68
C SER A 45 -5.04 5.38 -0.56
N ASN A 46 -5.00 6.68 -0.87
CA ASN A 46 -4.23 7.14 -2.02
C ASN A 46 -2.74 6.84 -1.81
N PRO A 47 -2.10 6.07 -2.71
CA PRO A 47 -0.72 5.64 -2.50
C PRO A 47 0.27 6.81 -2.54
N PHE A 48 0.00 7.84 -3.35
CA PHE A 48 0.89 8.99 -3.53
C PHE A 48 0.59 10.15 -2.58
N LEU A 49 -0.66 10.31 -2.14
CA LEU A 49 -1.06 11.48 -1.35
C LEU A 49 -1.34 11.14 0.12
N SER A 50 -1.33 9.86 0.48
CA SER A 50 -1.60 9.41 1.84
C SER A 50 -0.54 8.43 2.33
N LEU A 51 -0.32 7.31 1.64
CA LEU A 51 0.64 6.30 2.11
C LEU A 51 2.08 6.77 1.95
N ALA A 52 2.50 7.22 0.77
CA ALA A 52 3.88 7.63 0.54
C ALA A 52 4.37 8.79 1.42
N PRO A 53 3.59 9.87 1.64
CA PRO A 53 3.99 10.90 2.61
C PRO A 53 4.22 10.38 4.03
N ILE A 54 3.57 9.28 4.41
CA ILE A 54 3.80 8.62 5.70
C ILE A 54 5.06 7.75 5.61
N LEU A 55 5.12 6.83 4.63
CA LEU A 55 6.19 5.85 4.46
C LEU A 55 7.55 6.44 4.09
N ASP A 56 7.56 7.64 3.51
CA ASP A 56 8.78 8.37 3.16
C ASP A 56 9.35 9.17 4.32
N ILE A 57 8.66 9.25 5.47
CA ILE A 57 9.22 9.85 6.68
C ILE A 57 10.49 9.05 7.04
N PRO A 58 11.64 9.73 7.23
CA PRO A 58 12.89 9.07 7.60
C PRO A 58 12.70 8.12 8.79
N GLU A 59 13.41 6.98 8.74
CA GLU A 59 13.35 5.89 9.73
C GLU A 59 12.05 5.09 9.79
N LEU A 60 10.93 5.55 9.21
CA LEU A 60 9.64 4.87 9.40
C LEU A 60 9.64 3.45 8.81
N GLN A 61 10.18 3.26 7.61
CA GLN A 61 10.23 1.92 7.00
C GLN A 61 11.03 0.94 7.84
N ASP A 62 12.18 1.35 8.36
CA ASP A 62 13.01 0.48 9.19
C ASP A 62 12.34 0.18 10.53
N LEU A 63 11.59 1.14 11.05
CA LEU A 63 10.80 0.96 12.26
C LEU A 63 9.66 -0.05 12.03
N LEU A 64 8.95 0.03 10.90
CA LEU A 64 7.96 -0.95 10.48
C LEU A 64 8.57 -2.34 10.28
N ARG A 65 9.69 -2.45 9.55
CA ARG A 65 10.38 -3.75 9.33
C ARG A 65 10.82 -4.44 10.62
N ARG A 66 11.15 -3.67 11.67
CA ARG A 66 11.54 -4.23 12.97
C ARG A 66 10.36 -4.63 13.85
N ALA A 67 9.28 -3.86 13.80
CA ALA A 67 8.16 -4.00 14.74
C ALA A 67 6.98 -4.80 14.18
N ALA A 68 6.78 -4.77 12.87
CA ALA A 68 5.68 -5.46 12.22
C ALA A 68 5.96 -6.96 12.17
N ARG A 69 5.00 -7.77 12.63
CA ARG A 69 5.01 -9.21 12.36
C ARG A 69 4.71 -9.47 10.88
N ARG A 70 3.79 -8.68 10.34
CA ARG A 70 3.31 -8.76 8.97
C ARG A 70 2.79 -7.39 8.55
N VAL A 71 3.07 -6.97 7.33
CA VAL A 71 2.49 -5.80 6.69
C VAL A 71 1.50 -6.25 5.62
N VAL A 72 0.24 -5.85 5.79
CA VAL A 72 -0.86 -6.16 4.86
C VAL A 72 -1.25 -4.89 4.13
N ALA A 73 -1.24 -4.90 2.79
CA ALA A 73 -1.61 -3.73 1.99
C ALA A 73 -2.90 -3.98 1.20
N VAL A 74 -3.90 -3.13 1.40
CA VAL A 74 -5.20 -3.20 0.72
C VAL A 74 -5.19 -2.29 -0.52
N SER A 75 -5.52 -2.85 -1.68
CA SER A 75 -5.52 -2.10 -2.94
C SER A 75 -6.55 -0.95 -2.93
N PRO A 76 -6.16 0.27 -3.31
CA PRO A 76 -7.10 1.36 -3.59
C PRO A 76 -7.62 1.34 -5.04
N ILE A 77 -7.09 0.46 -5.88
CA ILE A 77 -7.48 0.29 -7.30
C ILE A 77 -8.26 -1.01 -7.45
N ILE A 78 -9.41 -0.94 -8.11
CA ILE A 78 -10.34 -2.05 -8.35
C ILE A 78 -10.74 -2.05 -9.82
N GLY A 79 -10.55 -3.15 -10.54
CA GLY A 79 -11.02 -3.30 -11.92
C GLY A 79 -10.47 -2.22 -12.87
N GLY A 80 -9.23 -1.78 -12.61
CA GLY A 80 -8.57 -0.72 -13.39
C GLY A 80 -8.97 0.72 -13.03
N GLN A 81 -9.69 0.93 -11.92
CA GLN A 81 -10.12 2.26 -11.47
C GLN A 81 -9.79 2.51 -10.00
N ALA A 82 -9.42 3.74 -9.66
CA ALA A 82 -9.28 4.12 -8.27
C ALA A 82 -10.65 4.21 -7.60
N LEU A 83 -10.80 3.58 -6.43
CA LEU A 83 -12.06 3.58 -5.68
C LEU A 83 -12.48 5.01 -5.29
N LYS A 84 -11.51 5.85 -4.88
CA LYS A 84 -11.73 7.24 -4.51
C LYS A 84 -10.53 8.12 -4.87
N GLY A 85 -10.82 9.40 -5.13
CA GLY A 85 -9.81 10.43 -5.30
C GLY A 85 -8.95 10.29 -6.56
N PRO A 86 -7.83 11.03 -6.65
CA PRO A 86 -7.08 11.17 -7.89
C PRO A 86 -6.04 10.06 -8.13
N ALA A 87 -6.05 8.95 -7.38
CA ALA A 87 -4.98 7.96 -7.44
C ALA A 87 -4.75 7.43 -8.86
N GLY A 88 -5.81 7.03 -9.57
CA GLY A 88 -5.69 6.53 -10.95
C GLY A 88 -5.17 7.58 -11.93
N LYS A 89 -5.54 8.85 -11.75
CA LYS A 89 -4.99 9.95 -12.56
C LYS A 89 -3.49 10.11 -12.31
N ILE A 90 -3.05 10.11 -11.04
CA ILE A 90 -1.64 10.25 -10.69
C ILE A 90 -0.84 9.06 -11.24
N MET A 91 -1.36 7.83 -11.13
CA MET A 91 -0.72 6.65 -11.75
C MET A 91 -0.49 6.87 -13.24
N SER A 92 -1.51 7.27 -14.00
CA SER A 92 -1.38 7.55 -15.43
C SER A 92 -0.36 8.66 -15.72
N GLU A 93 -0.35 9.75 -14.96
CA GLU A 93 0.60 10.86 -15.13
C GLU A 93 2.04 10.43 -14.82
N LEU A 94 2.23 9.50 -13.89
CA LEU A 94 3.55 8.90 -13.59
C LEU A 94 3.94 7.78 -14.57
N GLY A 95 3.10 7.45 -15.55
CA GLY A 95 3.36 6.36 -16.51
C GLY A 95 3.17 4.96 -15.92
N LEU A 96 2.44 4.85 -14.81
CA LEU A 96 2.13 3.58 -14.16
C LEU A 96 0.83 3.00 -14.73
N GLU A 97 0.75 1.67 -14.75
CA GLU A 97 -0.47 0.94 -15.07
C GLU A 97 -1.54 1.22 -13.99
N VAL A 98 -2.73 1.70 -14.37
CA VAL A 98 -3.84 1.92 -13.42
C VAL A 98 -4.51 0.57 -13.13
N SER A 99 -3.88 -0.23 -12.28
CA SER A 99 -4.41 -1.52 -11.81
C SER A 99 -3.87 -1.83 -10.41
N ALA A 100 -4.47 -2.81 -9.74
CA ALA A 100 -3.94 -3.31 -8.47
C ALA A 100 -2.50 -3.85 -8.65
N ALA A 101 -2.22 -4.50 -9.78
CA ALA A 101 -0.88 -4.96 -10.15
C ALA A 101 0.11 -3.81 -10.35
N GLY A 102 -0.28 -2.76 -11.08
CA GLY A 102 0.55 -1.58 -11.29
C GLY A 102 0.90 -0.86 -9.98
N TRP A 103 -0.08 -0.75 -9.07
CA TRP A 103 0.16 -0.22 -7.73
C TRP A 103 1.11 -1.10 -6.91
N ALA A 104 0.90 -2.43 -6.89
CA ALA A 104 1.73 -3.35 -6.13
C ALA A 104 3.18 -3.35 -6.63
N ARG A 105 3.39 -3.32 -7.96
CA ARG A 105 4.73 -3.17 -8.57
C ARG A 105 5.40 -1.87 -8.14
N TRP A 106 4.68 -0.75 -8.20
CA TRP A 106 5.20 0.55 -7.76
C TRP A 106 5.58 0.56 -6.27
N MET A 107 4.74 -0.02 -5.41
CA MET A 107 5.03 -0.16 -3.98
C MET A 107 6.26 -1.05 -3.75
N ASN A 108 6.41 -2.15 -4.47
CA ASN A 108 7.57 -3.04 -4.37
C ASN A 108 8.87 -2.39 -4.87
N GLU A 109 8.80 -1.56 -5.91
CA GLU A 109 9.94 -0.79 -6.41
C GLU A 109 10.35 0.31 -5.41
N ARG A 110 9.38 1.03 -4.84
CA ARG A 110 9.65 2.14 -3.93
C ARG A 110 10.01 1.68 -2.51
N TYR A 111 9.38 0.62 -2.03
CA TYR A 111 9.47 0.10 -0.66
C TYR A 111 9.77 -1.41 -0.67
N PRO A 112 10.94 -1.82 -1.19
CA PRO A 112 11.26 -3.23 -1.37
C PRO A 112 11.16 -4.01 -0.06
N GLY A 113 10.45 -5.14 -0.12
CA GLY A 113 10.24 -6.06 1.00
C GLY A 113 9.44 -5.46 2.16
N LEU A 114 8.69 -4.37 1.95
CA LEU A 114 7.85 -3.81 3.00
C LEU A 114 6.53 -4.55 3.18
N VAL A 115 5.89 -4.99 2.09
CA VAL A 115 4.56 -5.62 2.13
C VAL A 115 4.69 -7.13 2.02
N ASP A 116 4.09 -7.84 2.97
CA ASP A 116 4.10 -9.30 3.03
C ASP A 116 2.86 -9.89 2.35
N VAL A 117 1.69 -9.29 2.57
CA VAL A 117 0.40 -9.78 2.04
C VAL A 117 -0.36 -8.65 1.35
N TRP A 118 -0.81 -8.93 0.14
CA TRP A 118 -1.64 -8.02 -0.65
C TRP A 118 -3.10 -8.41 -0.54
N VAL A 119 -3.98 -7.44 -0.31
CA VAL A 119 -5.43 -7.63 -0.28
C VAL A 119 -6.04 -6.87 -1.45
N TRP A 120 -6.59 -7.61 -2.41
CA TRP A 120 -7.19 -7.05 -3.61
C TRP A 120 -8.70 -7.31 -3.64
N ASP A 121 -9.41 -6.55 -4.46
CA ASP A 121 -10.82 -6.81 -4.67
C ASP A 121 -11.02 -8.08 -5.51
N GLU A 122 -12.11 -8.80 -5.27
CA GLU A 122 -12.50 -9.98 -6.07
C GLU A 122 -12.65 -9.67 -7.56
N THR A 123 -12.92 -8.41 -7.93
CA THR A 123 -12.92 -7.95 -9.32
C THR A 123 -11.58 -8.19 -10.04
N ASP A 124 -10.46 -8.16 -9.30
CA ASP A 124 -9.11 -8.31 -9.83
C ASP A 124 -8.56 -9.75 -9.70
N GLN A 125 -9.44 -10.74 -9.44
CA GLN A 125 -9.07 -12.14 -9.19
C GLN A 125 -8.13 -12.73 -10.24
N VAL A 126 -8.39 -12.50 -11.52
CA VAL A 126 -7.59 -13.06 -12.62
C VAL A 126 -6.14 -12.54 -12.55
N ALA A 127 -5.96 -11.23 -12.38
CA ALA A 127 -4.63 -10.65 -12.24
C ALA A 127 -3.94 -11.09 -10.93
N ALA A 128 -4.71 -11.30 -9.86
CA ALA A 128 -4.20 -11.86 -8.61
C ALA A 128 -3.72 -13.31 -8.77
N ASP A 129 -4.42 -14.14 -9.56
CA ASP A 129 -4.02 -15.52 -9.85
C ASP A 129 -2.68 -15.56 -10.59
N ASP A 130 -2.49 -14.69 -11.60
CA ASP A 130 -1.24 -14.59 -12.35
C ASP A 130 -0.05 -14.23 -11.44
N LEU A 131 -0.18 -13.18 -10.62
CA LEU A 131 0.91 -12.76 -9.72
C LEU A 131 1.11 -13.71 -8.53
N ARG A 132 0.08 -14.46 -8.12
CA ARG A 132 0.25 -15.57 -7.16
C ARG A 132 1.13 -16.67 -7.74
N ALA A 133 0.98 -16.99 -9.03
CA ALA A 133 1.85 -17.95 -9.69
C ALA A 133 3.31 -17.46 -9.78
N GLU A 134 3.54 -16.15 -9.72
CA GLU A 134 4.86 -15.52 -9.62
C GLU A 134 5.40 -15.42 -8.17
N GLY A 135 4.62 -15.88 -7.17
CA GLY A 135 5.04 -15.99 -5.77
C GLY A 135 4.60 -14.86 -4.84
N MET A 136 3.76 -13.93 -5.29
CA MET A 136 3.19 -12.91 -4.40
C MET A 136 2.06 -13.50 -3.55
N ASP A 137 2.02 -13.24 -2.23
CA ASP A 137 0.85 -13.57 -1.41
C ASP A 137 -0.26 -12.53 -1.62
N ILE A 138 -1.25 -12.87 -2.45
CA ILE A 138 -2.39 -12.01 -2.76
C ILE A 138 -3.68 -12.71 -2.33
N ARG A 139 -4.41 -12.10 -1.40
CA ARG A 139 -5.73 -12.52 -0.95
C ARG A 139 -6.79 -11.62 -1.59
N THR A 140 -7.88 -12.22 -2.06
CA THR A 140 -8.98 -11.50 -2.74
C THR A 140 -10.27 -11.59 -1.94
N THR A 141 -11.04 -10.51 -1.90
CA THR A 141 -12.35 -10.42 -1.22
C THR A 141 -13.11 -9.18 -1.71
N SER A 142 -14.36 -8.98 -1.29
CA SER A 142 -15.06 -7.69 -1.48
C SER A 142 -14.43 -6.62 -0.58
N THR A 143 -13.72 -5.66 -1.16
CA THR A 143 -13.01 -4.59 -0.44
C THR A 143 -13.80 -3.27 -0.35
N VAL A 144 -14.91 -3.16 -1.08
CA VAL A 144 -15.72 -1.93 -1.12
C VAL A 144 -16.56 -1.75 0.15
N MET A 145 -16.18 -0.78 0.96
CA MET A 145 -16.84 -0.40 2.22
C MET A 145 -17.93 0.68 1.99
N SER A 146 -19.00 0.35 1.27
CA SER A 146 -20.08 1.30 0.92
C SER A 146 -20.98 1.70 2.09
N ASP A 147 -21.00 0.88 3.14
CA ASP A 147 -21.81 1.07 4.35
C ASP A 147 -21.10 0.43 5.56
N PRO A 148 -21.52 0.74 6.80
CA PRO A 148 -20.90 0.21 8.00
C PRO A 148 -20.93 -1.33 8.11
N GLY A 149 -21.96 -1.99 7.55
CA GLY A 149 -22.07 -3.44 7.56
C GLY A 149 -21.00 -4.10 6.70
N ARG A 150 -20.80 -3.60 5.48
CA ARG A 150 -19.71 -4.06 4.60
C ARG A 150 -18.34 -3.70 5.15
N ALA A 151 -18.19 -2.52 5.76
CA ALA A 151 -16.95 -2.14 6.43
C ALA A 151 -16.59 -3.10 7.57
N ARG A 152 -17.59 -3.48 8.39
CA ARG A 152 -17.41 -4.48 9.45
C ARG A 152 -17.04 -5.84 8.87
N ALA A 153 -17.75 -6.33 7.87
CA ALA A 153 -17.48 -7.63 7.26
C ALA A 153 -16.06 -7.70 6.68
N PHE A 154 -15.61 -6.64 6.01
CA PHE A 154 -14.24 -6.53 5.52
C PHE A 154 -13.22 -6.50 6.67
N GLY A 155 -13.49 -5.75 7.74
CA GLY A 155 -12.66 -5.72 8.94
C GLY A 155 -12.52 -7.09 9.61
N ASP A 156 -13.62 -7.82 9.78
CA ASP A 156 -13.63 -9.16 10.36
C ASP A 156 -12.83 -10.14 9.49
N TRP A 157 -12.96 -10.06 8.16
CA TRP A 157 -12.15 -10.84 7.21
C TRP A 157 -10.65 -10.51 7.30
N LEU A 158 -10.32 -9.21 7.38
CA LEU A 158 -8.94 -8.73 7.45
C LEU A 158 -8.25 -9.18 8.75
N LEU A 159 -8.98 -9.20 9.87
CA LEU A 159 -8.50 -9.77 11.12
C LEU A 159 -8.17 -11.26 10.99
N GLY A 160 -8.89 -12.01 10.15
CA GLY A 160 -8.56 -13.40 9.81
C GLY A 160 -7.23 -13.53 9.06
N VAL A 161 -6.97 -12.65 8.08
CA VAL A 161 -5.69 -12.60 7.35
C VAL A 161 -4.53 -12.29 8.31
N CYS A 162 -4.73 -11.34 9.22
CA CYS A 162 -3.76 -11.00 10.26
C CYS A 162 -3.55 -12.18 11.23
N GLY A 163 -4.62 -12.84 11.71
CA GLY A 163 -4.54 -13.92 12.69
C GLY A 163 -3.98 -15.26 12.19
N SER A 164 -3.76 -15.41 10.87
CA SER A 164 -3.26 -16.66 10.28
C SER A 164 -1.76 -16.84 10.57
N ALA A 165 -1.43 -17.88 11.35
CA ALA A 165 -0.06 -18.33 11.55
C ALA A 165 0.38 -19.23 10.39
N ASP A 166 0.47 -18.64 9.20
CA ASP A 166 1.23 -19.24 8.10
C ASP A 166 2.73 -19.10 8.40
#